data_AF-A0A090WDC6-F1
#
_entry.id   AF-A0A090WDC6-F1
#
_cell.length_a   1.000
_cell.length_b   1.000
_cell.length_c   1.000
_cell.angle_alpha   90.00
_cell.angle_beta   90.00
_cell.angle_gamma   90.00
#
_symmetry.space_group_name_H-M   'P 1'
#
loop_
_entity.id
_entity.type
_entity.pdbx_description
1 polymer ?
#
loop_
_entity_poly.entity_id
_entity_poly.type
_entity_poly.pdbx_seq_one_letter_code
_entity_poly.pdbx_strand_id
1 'polypeptide(L)'
;MSIYNSKKSKIFILFPDGVGLRNFAFTQFKEIGEQQGFDITYWNNTVFSLEKELGYPELKIESTRIHPKTPVINHARKRVELSLSRKRTKDKVYPTYRFPLRWNSIKNIAKSSFVKFHETFSATPKGWKRLMDDMNAAERSTQRYQEVKAQLEEHRPNLVFCTTQRATQAIAPILAAKDLGIKTACWIYSWDNLPKGMTTIETDYYFVWSDLMKSQLLEYYPKTREKQIFVTGTPQFEPHYDASILLREAFL
;
A
#
# COMPACT_ATOMS: atom_id res chain seq x y z
N MET A 1 41.43 17.17 0.24
CA MET A 1 40.15 17.09 0.95
C MET A 1 39.06 16.95 -0.11
N SER A 2 38.74 15.70 -0.48
CA SER A 2 37.77 15.44 -1.56
C SER A 2 36.36 15.60 -1.01
N ILE A 3 35.65 16.63 -1.46
CA ILE A 3 34.23 16.82 -1.18
C ILE A 3 33.49 15.85 -2.10
N TYR A 4 33.39 14.58 -1.69
CA TYR A 4 32.38 13.68 -2.24
C TYR A 4 31.03 14.20 -1.77
N ASN A 5 30.41 15.05 -2.59
CA ASN A 5 29.00 15.39 -2.46
C ASN A 5 28.21 14.12 -2.82
N SER A 6 28.10 13.17 -1.88
CA SER A 6 27.29 11.97 -2.08
C SER A 6 25.85 12.44 -2.23
N LYS A 7 25.30 12.37 -3.45
CA LYS A 7 23.91 12.70 -3.72
C LYS A 7 23.03 11.97 -2.71
N LYS A 8 22.35 12.73 -1.84
CA LYS A 8 21.43 12.17 -0.84
C LYS A 8 20.43 11.25 -1.54
N SER A 9 20.16 10.09 -0.96
CA SER A 9 19.18 9.16 -1.51
C SER A 9 17.79 9.76 -1.34
N LYS A 10 17.12 10.03 -2.46
CA LYS A 10 15.81 10.67 -2.48
C LYS A 10 14.72 9.63 -2.29
N ILE A 11 13.87 9.82 -1.28
CA ILE A 11 12.84 8.87 -0.88
C ILE A 11 11.49 9.57 -0.96
N PHE A 12 10.57 8.97 -1.72
CA PHE A 12 9.17 9.38 -1.74
C PHE A 12 8.38 8.58 -0.72
N ILE A 13 7.79 9.26 0.26
CA ILE A 13 6.88 8.65 1.24
C ILE A 13 5.45 8.84 0.73
N LEU A 14 4.87 7.77 0.18
CA LEU A 14 3.53 7.80 -0.41
C LEU A 14 2.45 7.67 0.67
N PHE A 15 1.60 8.68 0.76
CA PHE A 15 0.33 8.65 1.50
C PHE A 15 -0.83 8.51 0.52
N PRO A 16 -1.29 7.27 0.25
CA PRO A 16 -2.42 7.04 -0.66
C PRO A 16 -3.77 7.36 0.00
N ASP A 17 -3.81 7.41 1.34
CA ASP A 17 -4.92 7.78 2.19
C ASP A 17 -4.37 8.28 3.54
N GLY A 18 -5.26 8.73 4.44
CA GLY A 18 -4.87 9.32 5.74
C GLY A 18 -4.36 8.33 6.78
N VAL A 19 -4.39 7.02 6.51
CA VAL A 19 -4.09 5.98 7.51
C VAL A 19 -2.63 6.01 7.95
N GLY A 20 -1.72 6.34 7.03
CA GLY A 20 -0.28 6.39 7.30
C GLY A 20 0.18 7.64 8.07
N LEU A 21 -0.62 8.72 8.10
CA LEU A 21 -0.19 10.02 8.62
C LEU A 21 0.29 9.93 10.07
N ARG A 22 -0.48 9.26 10.93
CA ARG A 22 -0.13 9.09 12.35
C ARG A 22 1.23 8.42 12.56
N ASN A 23 1.64 7.57 11.64
CA ASN A 23 2.83 6.74 11.79
C ASN A 23 4.07 7.36 11.16
N PHE A 24 3.90 8.14 10.10
CA PHE A 24 5.01 8.60 9.27
C PHE A 24 5.08 10.12 9.13
N ALA A 25 4.05 10.87 9.55
CA ALA A 25 4.06 12.34 9.57
C ALA A 25 4.00 12.92 10.98
N PHE A 26 3.40 12.21 11.96
CA PHE A 26 3.29 12.70 13.35
C PHE A 26 4.26 11.99 14.31
N THR A 27 5.36 11.48 13.80
CA THR A 27 6.41 10.76 14.55
C THR A 27 7.77 11.30 14.14
N GLN A 28 8.84 10.88 14.81
CA GLN A 28 10.20 11.33 14.45
C GLN A 28 10.74 10.68 13.17
N PHE A 29 9.89 10.00 12.40
CA PHE A 29 10.29 9.23 11.21
C PHE A 29 11.03 10.10 10.19
N LYS A 30 10.56 11.33 9.95
CA LYS A 30 11.19 12.27 9.03
C LYS A 30 12.55 12.71 9.53
N GLU A 31 12.60 13.19 10.77
CA GLU A 31 13.76 13.81 11.40
C GLU A 31 14.89 12.78 11.51
N ILE A 32 14.57 11.56 11.95
CA ILE A 32 15.51 10.43 12.00
C ILE A 32 16.01 10.08 10.60
N GLY A 33 15.13 10.04 9.59
CA GLY A 33 15.51 9.75 8.21
C GLY A 33 16.44 10.81 7.61
N GLU A 34 16.15 12.10 7.84
CA GLU A 34 16.98 13.21 7.37
C GLU A 34 18.34 13.26 8.06
N GLN A 35 18.40 12.95 9.36
CA GLN A 35 19.65 12.78 10.11
C GLN A 35 20.51 11.64 9.56
N GLN A 36 19.89 10.59 9.00
CA GLN A 36 20.58 9.51 8.30
C GLN A 36 20.98 9.88 6.85
N GLY A 37 20.70 11.10 6.40
CA GLY A 37 21.11 11.62 5.10
C GLY A 37 20.13 11.32 3.97
N PHE A 38 18.90 10.88 4.26
CA PHE A 38 17.84 10.76 3.24
C PHE A 38 17.27 12.13 2.87
N ASP A 39 16.93 12.29 1.59
CA ASP A 39 16.15 13.43 1.08
C ASP A 39 14.69 12.98 0.97
N ILE A 40 13.86 13.38 1.95
CA ILE A 40 12.49 12.90 2.09
C ILE A 40 11.53 13.90 1.45
N THR A 41 10.69 13.41 0.53
CA THR A 41 9.53 14.14 0.02
C THR A 41 8.28 13.32 0.27
N TYR A 42 7.26 13.94 0.84
CA TYR A 42 5.96 13.29 1.02
C TYR A 42 5.14 13.38 -0.25
N TRP A 43 4.78 12.23 -0.79
CA TRP A 43 3.96 12.11 -1.98
C TRP A 43 2.51 11.89 -1.56
N ASN A 44 1.74 12.97 -1.47
CA ASN A 44 0.52 13.03 -0.69
C ASN A 44 -0.74 13.04 -1.55
N ASN A 45 -1.63 12.07 -1.31
CA ASN A 45 -2.98 12.02 -1.90
C ASN A 45 -4.09 12.22 -0.85
N THR A 46 -3.73 12.67 0.35
CA THR A 46 -4.67 12.97 1.44
C THR A 46 -5.16 14.41 1.36
N VAL A 47 -6.24 14.70 2.08
CA VAL A 47 -6.77 16.07 2.23
C VAL A 47 -5.94 16.93 3.19
N PHE A 48 -5.11 16.30 4.03
CA PHE A 48 -4.27 16.97 5.02
C PHE A 48 -3.00 17.49 4.33
N SER A 49 -2.74 18.80 4.36
CA SER A 49 -1.56 19.37 3.70
C SER A 49 -0.35 19.34 4.62
N LEU A 50 0.61 18.48 4.33
CA LEU A 50 1.82 18.32 5.15
C LEU A 50 2.70 19.57 5.15
N GLU A 51 2.73 20.30 4.04
CA GLU A 51 3.49 21.55 3.94
C GLU A 51 2.92 22.63 4.85
N LYS A 52 1.59 22.85 4.82
CA LYS A 52 0.95 23.92 5.62
C LYS A 52 0.94 23.61 7.11
N GLU A 53 0.66 22.36 7.46
CA GLU A 53 0.43 21.97 8.85
C GLU A 53 1.72 21.59 9.58
N LEU A 54 2.73 21.06 8.86
CA LEU A 54 3.97 20.55 9.47
C LEU A 54 5.25 21.16 8.85
N GLY A 55 5.15 21.95 7.79
CA GLY A 55 6.32 22.48 7.08
C GLY A 55 7.12 21.41 6.31
N TYR A 56 6.52 20.26 6.02
CA TYR A 56 7.21 19.15 5.36
C TYR A 56 7.20 19.28 3.84
N PRO A 57 8.31 18.94 3.13
CA PRO A 57 8.33 18.90 1.68
C PRO A 57 7.26 17.96 1.13
N GLU A 58 6.32 18.52 0.37
CA GLU A 58 5.11 17.85 -0.09
C GLU A 58 4.99 17.94 -1.61
N LEU A 59 4.66 16.82 -2.24
CA LEU A 59 4.22 16.74 -3.62
C LEU A 59 2.82 16.14 -3.65
N LYS A 60 1.83 16.90 -4.13
CA LYS A 60 0.44 16.46 -4.15
C LYS A 60 0.12 15.59 -5.36
N ILE A 61 -0.71 14.59 -5.13
CA ILE A 61 -1.41 13.84 -6.17
C ILE A 61 -2.85 14.32 -6.14
N GLU A 62 -3.25 15.09 -7.15
CA GLU A 62 -4.54 15.78 -7.20
C GLU A 62 -5.66 14.84 -7.62
N SER A 63 -5.41 13.98 -8.61
CA SER A 63 -6.42 13.01 -9.05
C SER A 63 -6.68 12.01 -7.94
N THR A 64 -7.94 11.66 -7.65
CA THR A 64 -8.31 10.51 -6.78
C THR A 64 -9.06 9.43 -7.57
N ARG A 65 -9.15 9.61 -8.90
CA ARG A 65 -9.95 8.76 -9.78
C ARG A 65 -9.17 7.51 -10.20
N ILE A 66 -9.51 6.39 -9.58
CA ILE A 66 -9.11 5.05 -10.04
C ILE A 66 -9.99 4.58 -11.20
N HIS A 67 -9.56 3.54 -11.91
CA HIS A 67 -10.33 2.99 -13.01
C HIS A 67 -11.67 2.39 -12.52
N PRO A 68 -12.82 2.61 -13.21
CA PRO A 68 -14.13 2.14 -12.74
C PRO A 68 -14.27 0.63 -12.52
N LYS A 69 -13.42 -0.17 -13.19
CA LYS A 69 -13.38 -1.64 -13.02
C LYS A 69 -12.62 -2.08 -11.76
N THR A 70 -11.66 -1.28 -11.29
CA THR A 70 -10.73 -1.63 -10.20
C THR A 70 -11.43 -2.08 -8.92
N PRO A 71 -12.50 -1.41 -8.43
CA PRO A 71 -13.21 -1.88 -7.24
C PRO A 71 -13.77 -3.30 -7.36
N VAL A 72 -14.29 -3.66 -8.53
CA VAL A 72 -14.92 -4.96 -8.77
C VAL A 72 -13.85 -6.05 -8.93
N ILE A 73 -12.77 -5.75 -9.66
CA ILE A 73 -11.62 -6.64 -9.83
C ILE A 73 -10.93 -6.89 -8.48
N ASN A 74 -10.68 -5.84 -7.70
CA ASN A 74 -10.07 -5.96 -6.37
C ASN A 74 -10.93 -6.79 -5.40
N HIS A 75 -12.26 -6.66 -5.46
CA HIS A 75 -13.15 -7.50 -4.66
C HIS A 75 -13.05 -8.99 -5.07
N ALA A 76 -13.03 -9.28 -6.38
CA ALA A 76 -12.81 -10.64 -6.87
C ALA A 76 -11.44 -11.18 -6.43
N ARG A 77 -10.36 -10.39 -6.58
CA ARG A 77 -9.01 -10.72 -6.12
C ARG A 77 -9.00 -11.07 -4.63
N LYS A 78 -9.63 -10.24 -3.79
CA LYS A 78 -9.74 -10.49 -2.35
C LYS A 78 -10.37 -11.85 -2.05
N ARG A 79 -11.49 -12.18 -2.71
CA ARG A 79 -12.17 -13.46 -2.49
C ARG A 79 -11.38 -14.65 -2.99
N VAL A 80 -10.70 -14.50 -4.12
CA VAL A 80 -9.76 -15.51 -4.65
C VAL A 80 -8.62 -15.76 -3.67
N GLU A 81 -8.04 -14.71 -3.09
CA GLU A 81 -6.98 -14.78 -2.07
C GLU A 81 -7.46 -15.50 -0.80
N LEU A 82 -8.62 -15.12 -0.26
CA LEU A 82 -9.23 -15.79 0.90
C LEU A 82 -9.52 -17.28 0.61
N SER A 83 -10.01 -17.60 -0.59
CA SER A 83 -10.24 -18.98 -1.01
C SER A 83 -8.94 -19.78 -1.15
N LEU A 84 -7.86 -19.15 -1.64
CA LEU A 84 -6.53 -19.76 -1.70
C LEU A 84 -5.97 -20.02 -0.30
N SER A 85 -6.07 -19.05 0.62
CA SER A 85 -5.60 -19.20 1.99
C SER A 85 -6.39 -20.27 2.74
N ARG A 86 -7.71 -20.33 2.55
CA ARG A 86 -8.55 -21.43 3.05
C ARG A 86 -8.11 -22.80 2.53
N LYS A 87 -7.78 -22.92 1.24
CA LYS A 87 -7.32 -24.19 0.65
C LYS A 87 -5.99 -24.65 1.26
N ARG A 88 -5.07 -23.73 1.54
CA ARG A 88 -3.75 -24.05 2.13
C ARG A 88 -3.86 -24.45 3.60
N THR A 89 -4.56 -23.65 4.39
CA THR A 89 -4.62 -23.80 5.86
C THR A 89 -5.72 -24.74 6.34
N LYS A 90 -6.73 -25.01 5.51
CA LYS A 90 -7.96 -25.75 5.85
C LYS A 90 -8.78 -25.13 6.99
N ASP A 91 -8.52 -23.86 7.33
CA ASP A 91 -9.23 -23.15 8.40
C ASP A 91 -10.66 -22.74 7.96
N LYS A 92 -11.62 -22.87 8.87
CA LYS A 92 -13.02 -22.46 8.69
C LYS A 92 -13.24 -20.96 8.94
N VAL A 93 -12.23 -20.19 9.34
CA VAL A 93 -12.33 -18.75 9.61
C VAL A 93 -12.46 -17.92 8.32
N TYR A 94 -11.79 -18.27 7.23
CA TYR A 94 -11.74 -17.42 6.01
C TYR A 94 -13.10 -16.98 5.43
N PRO A 95 -14.17 -17.79 5.46
CA PRO A 95 -15.50 -17.33 5.09
C PRO A 95 -16.00 -16.10 5.86
N THR A 96 -15.60 -15.91 7.13
CA THR A 96 -16.04 -14.77 7.96
C THR A 96 -15.43 -13.45 7.53
N TYR A 97 -14.30 -13.47 6.79
CA TYR A 97 -13.64 -12.28 6.25
C TYR A 97 -14.28 -11.74 4.96
N ARG A 98 -15.31 -12.40 4.43
CA ARG A 98 -15.99 -12.00 3.19
C ARG A 98 -17.03 -10.93 3.47
N PHE A 99 -16.93 -9.81 2.77
CA PHE A 99 -18.04 -8.86 2.70
C PHE A 99 -19.19 -9.42 1.86
N PRO A 100 -20.46 -9.21 2.24
CA PRO A 100 -21.60 -9.74 1.50
C PRO A 100 -21.69 -9.17 0.08
N LEU A 101 -22.13 -10.01 -0.87
CA LEU A 101 -22.44 -9.58 -2.24
C LEU A 101 -23.78 -8.84 -2.25
N ARG A 102 -23.94 -7.90 -3.21
CA ARG A 102 -25.18 -7.14 -3.39
C ARG A 102 -25.90 -7.62 -4.64
N TRP A 103 -27.19 -7.94 -4.53
CA TRP A 103 -28.00 -8.51 -5.61
C TRP A 103 -29.28 -7.71 -5.91
N ASN A 104 -29.31 -6.44 -5.52
CA ASN A 104 -30.51 -5.58 -5.53
C ASN A 104 -30.71 -4.76 -6.82
N SER A 105 -29.84 -4.90 -7.83
CA SER A 105 -29.99 -4.23 -9.14
C SER A 105 -29.21 -4.98 -10.21
N ILE A 106 -29.57 -4.81 -11.49
CA ILE A 106 -28.87 -5.45 -12.62
C ILE A 106 -27.36 -5.17 -12.58
N LYS A 107 -26.97 -3.91 -12.29
CA LYS A 107 -25.57 -3.52 -12.14
C LYS A 107 -24.88 -4.27 -10.99
N ASN A 108 -25.54 -4.41 -9.84
CA ASN A 108 -24.98 -5.10 -8.69
C ASN A 108 -24.96 -6.62 -8.89
N ILE A 109 -25.96 -7.19 -9.55
CA ILE A 109 -26.00 -8.59 -9.97
C ILE A 109 -24.81 -8.90 -10.87
N ALA A 110 -24.57 -8.10 -11.92
CA ALA A 110 -23.42 -8.32 -12.80
C ALA A 110 -22.07 -8.29 -12.05
N LYS A 111 -21.87 -7.30 -11.17
CA LYS A 111 -20.66 -7.20 -10.33
C LYS A 111 -20.52 -8.40 -9.39
N SER A 112 -21.60 -8.80 -8.74
CA SER A 112 -21.60 -9.92 -7.79
C SER A 112 -21.39 -11.27 -8.49
N SER A 113 -21.99 -11.47 -9.67
CA SER A 113 -21.74 -12.63 -10.52
C SER A 113 -20.28 -12.72 -10.95
N PHE A 114 -19.68 -11.60 -11.36
CA PHE A 114 -18.25 -11.54 -11.68
C PHE A 114 -17.38 -11.98 -10.49
N VAL A 115 -17.64 -11.43 -9.30
CA VAL A 115 -16.90 -11.79 -8.08
C VAL A 115 -17.09 -13.27 -7.74
N LYS A 116 -18.32 -13.79 -7.83
CA LYS A 116 -18.64 -15.19 -7.52
C LYS A 116 -18.01 -16.17 -8.53
N PHE A 117 -18.00 -15.81 -9.81
CA PHE A 117 -17.35 -16.57 -10.86
C PHE A 117 -15.87 -16.75 -10.56
N HIS A 118 -15.14 -15.64 -10.33
CA HIS A 118 -13.72 -15.71 -10.04
C HIS A 118 -13.41 -16.41 -8.71
N GLU A 119 -14.21 -16.18 -7.66
CA GLU A 119 -14.07 -16.90 -6.39
C GLU A 119 -14.14 -18.43 -6.57
N THR A 120 -15.00 -18.90 -7.47
CA THR A 120 -15.25 -20.33 -7.69
C THR A 120 -14.22 -20.94 -8.64
N PHE A 121 -13.98 -20.31 -9.78
CA PHE A 121 -13.20 -20.89 -10.88
C PHE A 121 -11.75 -20.38 -10.97
N SER A 122 -11.44 -19.23 -10.34
CA SER A 122 -10.12 -18.60 -10.39
C SER A 122 -9.34 -18.68 -9.07
N ALA A 123 -9.79 -19.52 -8.11
CA ALA A 123 -9.09 -19.79 -6.85
C ALA A 123 -7.81 -20.63 -7.04
N THR A 124 -6.89 -20.12 -7.86
CA THR A 124 -5.56 -20.65 -8.20
C THR A 124 -4.53 -19.51 -8.22
N PRO A 125 -3.23 -19.76 -8.03
CA PRO A 125 -2.20 -18.71 -8.11
C PRO A 125 -2.19 -17.95 -9.44
N LYS A 126 -2.46 -18.65 -10.55
CA LYS A 126 -2.58 -18.06 -11.89
C LYS A 126 -3.83 -17.18 -12.02
N GLY A 127 -4.98 -17.63 -11.50
CA GLY A 127 -6.23 -16.87 -11.50
C GLY A 127 -6.11 -15.58 -10.68
N TRP A 128 -5.49 -15.65 -9.51
CA TRP A 128 -5.16 -14.46 -8.72
C TRP A 128 -4.24 -13.51 -9.48
N LYS A 129 -3.18 -14.02 -10.11
CA LYS A 129 -2.24 -13.18 -10.87
C LYS A 129 -2.92 -12.48 -12.05
N ARG A 130 -3.82 -13.16 -12.74
CA ARG A 130 -4.63 -12.56 -13.82
C ARG A 130 -5.48 -11.39 -13.31
N LEU A 131 -6.15 -11.53 -12.17
CA LEU A 131 -6.93 -10.43 -11.58
C LEU A 131 -6.04 -9.23 -11.21
N MET A 132 -4.84 -9.48 -10.68
CA MET A 132 -3.87 -8.41 -10.45
C MET A 132 -3.43 -7.74 -11.76
N ASP A 133 -3.16 -8.52 -12.80
CA ASP A 133 -2.74 -7.99 -14.10
C ASP A 133 -3.85 -7.19 -14.79
N ASP A 134 -5.09 -7.66 -14.73
CA ASP A 134 -6.26 -6.94 -15.24
C ASP A 134 -6.47 -5.62 -14.49
N MET A 135 -6.28 -5.62 -13.16
CA MET A 135 -6.33 -4.41 -12.34
C MET A 135 -5.21 -3.43 -12.71
N ASN A 136 -3.99 -3.94 -12.86
CA ASN A 136 -2.83 -3.12 -13.21
C ASN A 136 -2.96 -2.51 -14.61
N ALA A 137 -3.45 -3.28 -15.58
CA ALA A 137 -3.72 -2.80 -16.93
C ALA A 137 -4.81 -1.71 -16.94
N ALA A 138 -5.87 -1.89 -16.14
CA ALA A 138 -6.93 -0.89 -15.99
C ALA A 138 -6.41 0.42 -15.36
N GLU A 139 -5.57 0.35 -14.33
CA GLU A 139 -5.00 1.54 -13.70
C GLU A 139 -4.02 2.29 -14.61
N ARG A 140 -3.23 1.58 -15.44
CA ARG A 140 -2.32 2.20 -16.41
C ARG A 140 -3.02 3.09 -17.45
N SER A 141 -4.30 2.84 -17.74
CA SER A 141 -5.06 3.66 -18.68
C SER A 141 -5.68 4.92 -18.05
N THR A 142 -5.43 5.18 -16.77
CA THR A 142 -6.03 6.32 -16.05
C THR A 142 -5.20 7.58 -16.19
N GLN A 143 -5.85 8.75 -16.13
CA GLN A 143 -5.16 10.03 -16.00
C GLN A 143 -4.30 10.09 -14.74
N ARG A 144 -4.76 9.47 -13.65
CA ARG A 144 -4.01 9.34 -12.39
C ARG A 144 -2.65 8.69 -12.64
N TYR A 145 -2.61 7.59 -13.38
CA TYR A 145 -1.35 6.92 -13.71
C TYR A 145 -0.41 7.83 -14.51
N GLN A 146 -0.92 8.60 -15.47
CA GLN A 146 -0.10 9.54 -16.24
C GLN A 146 0.47 10.66 -15.36
N GLU A 147 -0.36 11.24 -14.47
CA GLU A 147 0.04 12.26 -13.51
C GLU A 147 1.18 11.76 -12.61
N VAL A 148 0.98 10.63 -11.94
CA VAL A 148 1.96 10.10 -10.99
C VAL A 148 3.24 9.62 -11.69
N LYS A 149 3.12 9.13 -12.92
CA LYS A 149 4.29 8.77 -13.74
C LYS A 149 5.11 10.00 -14.11
N ALA A 150 4.48 11.09 -14.55
CA ALA A 150 5.17 12.33 -14.88
C ALA A 150 5.94 12.90 -13.68
N GLN A 151 5.32 12.91 -12.50
CA GLN A 151 5.97 13.31 -11.24
C GLN A 151 7.21 12.46 -10.92
N LEU A 152 7.14 11.14 -11.12
CA LEU A 152 8.28 10.25 -10.91
C LEU A 152 9.39 10.46 -11.95
N GLU A 153 9.06 10.73 -13.21
CA GLU A 153 10.03 11.03 -14.28
C GLU A 153 10.78 12.34 -14.02
N GLU A 154 10.08 13.35 -13.48
CA GLU A 154 10.63 14.65 -13.08
C GLU A 154 11.54 14.52 -11.85
N HIS A 155 11.03 13.91 -10.78
CA HIS A 155 11.72 13.95 -9.48
C HIS A 155 12.70 12.79 -9.24
N ARG A 156 12.54 11.68 -9.96
CA ARG A 156 13.43 10.49 -9.97
C ARG A 156 13.89 10.04 -8.57
N PRO A 157 12.96 9.71 -7.64
CA PRO A 157 13.34 9.17 -6.35
C PRO A 157 14.05 7.81 -6.50
N ASN A 158 14.90 7.48 -5.54
CA ASN A 158 15.55 6.17 -5.45
C ASN A 158 14.60 5.08 -4.93
N LEU A 159 13.61 5.47 -4.12
CA LEU A 159 12.63 4.58 -3.51
C LEU A 159 11.28 5.28 -3.38
N VAL A 160 10.20 4.56 -3.68
CA VAL A 160 8.83 4.92 -3.27
C VAL A 160 8.41 4.00 -2.13
N PHE A 161 8.18 4.57 -0.95
CA PHE A 161 7.75 3.88 0.25
C PHE A 161 6.25 4.11 0.48
N CYS A 162 5.43 3.07 0.31
CA CYS A 162 4.00 3.13 0.55
C CYS A 162 3.68 2.86 2.02
N THR A 163 2.97 3.79 2.64
CA THR A 163 2.60 3.75 4.06
C THR A 163 1.42 2.81 4.37
N THR A 164 0.88 2.10 3.38
CA THR A 164 -0.15 1.08 3.58
C THR A 164 -0.22 0.13 2.40
N GLN A 165 -0.44 -1.16 2.68
CA GLN A 165 -0.63 -2.20 1.66
C GLN A 165 -2.05 -2.27 1.11
N ARG A 166 -3.00 -1.49 1.67
CA ARG A 166 -4.45 -1.73 1.52
C ARG A 166 -5.17 -0.77 0.58
N ALA A 167 -4.55 0.36 0.29
CA ALA A 167 -5.19 1.43 -0.44
C ALA A 167 -5.20 1.13 -1.95
N THR A 168 -6.38 1.15 -2.58
CA THR A 168 -6.47 1.08 -4.05
C THR A 168 -5.87 2.33 -4.70
N GLN A 169 -5.86 3.47 -4.00
CA GLN A 169 -5.19 4.68 -4.45
C GLN A 169 -3.68 4.48 -4.63
N ALA A 170 -3.06 3.53 -3.92
CA ALA A 170 -1.63 3.24 -4.07
C ALA A 170 -1.29 2.46 -5.35
N ILE A 171 -2.27 1.89 -6.06
CA ILE A 171 -2.00 1.02 -7.21
C ILE A 171 -1.28 1.79 -8.32
N ALA A 172 -1.83 2.90 -8.80
CA ALA A 172 -1.22 3.68 -9.88
C ALA A 172 0.18 4.23 -9.53
N PRO A 173 0.41 4.87 -8.35
CA PRO A 173 1.75 5.31 -7.93
C PRO A 173 2.80 4.19 -7.90
N ILE A 174 2.45 3.03 -7.33
CA ILE A 174 3.37 1.90 -7.19
C ILE A 174 3.64 1.23 -8.53
N LEU A 175 2.63 1.12 -9.40
CA LEU A 175 2.81 0.63 -10.76
C LEU A 175 3.72 1.54 -11.58
N ALA A 176 3.49 2.86 -11.53
CA ALA A 176 4.32 3.82 -12.25
C ALA A 176 5.78 3.77 -11.79
N ALA A 177 6.02 3.68 -10.48
CA ALA A 177 7.37 3.51 -9.93
C ALA A 177 8.06 2.25 -10.46
N LYS A 178 7.35 1.12 -10.45
CA LYS A 178 7.87 -0.15 -10.98
C LYS A 178 8.15 -0.11 -12.47
N ASP A 179 7.26 0.49 -13.26
CA ASP A 179 7.41 0.61 -14.71
C ASP A 179 8.61 1.50 -15.09
N LEU A 180 8.99 2.42 -14.20
CA LEU A 180 10.20 3.25 -14.32
C LEU A 180 11.46 2.61 -13.68
N GLY A 181 11.36 1.40 -13.13
CA GLY A 181 12.47 0.71 -12.47
C GLY A 181 12.86 1.30 -11.10
N ILE A 182 12.03 2.19 -10.54
CA ILE A 182 12.22 2.76 -9.19
C ILE A 182 11.89 1.69 -8.15
N LYS A 183 12.73 1.56 -7.13
CA LYS A 183 12.47 0.59 -6.05
C LYS A 183 11.20 0.96 -5.29
N THR A 184 10.47 -0.05 -4.88
CA THR A 184 9.24 0.11 -4.12
C THR A 184 9.31 -0.63 -2.80
N ALA A 185 8.80 0.00 -1.75
CA ALA A 185 8.66 -0.58 -0.43
C ALA A 185 7.24 -0.36 0.09
N CYS A 186 6.79 -1.22 0.99
CA CYS A 186 5.51 -1.06 1.65
C CYS A 186 5.58 -1.41 3.13
N TRP A 187 5.01 -0.56 3.97
CA TRP A 187 4.76 -0.89 5.37
C TRP A 187 3.44 -1.65 5.53
N ILE A 188 3.49 -2.77 6.23
CA ILE A 188 2.31 -3.59 6.53
C ILE A 188 1.62 -3.01 7.76
N TYR A 189 0.40 -2.50 7.54
CA TYR A 189 -0.32 -1.70 8.52
C TYR A 189 -0.54 -2.36 9.88
N SER A 190 -0.81 -3.66 9.91
CA SER A 190 -1.02 -4.43 11.14
C SER A 190 -1.09 -5.91 10.82
N TRP A 191 -0.91 -6.74 11.84
CA TRP A 191 -0.96 -8.20 11.73
C TRP A 191 -2.34 -8.72 11.29
N ASP A 192 -3.45 -8.09 11.71
CA ASP A 192 -4.80 -8.58 11.45
C ASP A 192 -5.23 -8.43 9.97
N ASN A 193 -4.52 -7.61 9.19
CA ASN A 193 -4.78 -7.40 7.77
C ASN A 193 -4.23 -8.54 6.89
N LEU A 194 -3.16 -9.20 7.32
CA LEU A 194 -2.49 -10.28 6.59
C LEU A 194 -3.41 -11.48 6.30
N PRO A 195 -4.14 -12.06 7.29
CA PRO A 195 -5.03 -13.19 7.03
C PRO A 195 -6.31 -12.78 6.25
N LYS A 196 -6.65 -11.49 6.24
CA LYS A 196 -7.90 -10.95 5.67
C LYS A 196 -7.81 -10.62 4.18
N GLY A 197 -6.66 -10.88 3.57
CA GLY A 197 -6.43 -10.68 2.15
C GLY A 197 -6.44 -9.21 1.72
N MET A 198 -5.95 -8.33 2.59
CA MET A 198 -6.10 -6.87 2.45
C MET A 198 -5.04 -6.21 1.57
N THR A 199 -3.99 -6.94 1.18
CA THR A 199 -2.93 -6.43 0.30
C THR A 199 -3.45 -6.18 -1.13
N THR A 200 -3.47 -4.92 -1.54
CA THR A 200 -3.92 -4.46 -2.87
C THR A 200 -2.77 -4.18 -3.83
N ILE A 201 -1.55 -4.03 -3.31
CA ILE A 201 -0.33 -3.73 -4.07
C ILE A 201 0.75 -4.75 -3.74
N GLU A 202 1.63 -5.01 -4.71
CA GLU A 202 2.88 -5.74 -4.47
C GLU A 202 4.03 -4.74 -4.55
N THR A 203 5.07 -4.88 -3.73
CA THR A 203 6.28 -4.03 -3.73
C THR A 203 7.55 -4.90 -3.67
N ASP A 204 8.71 -4.29 -3.88
CA ASP A 204 10.00 -5.02 -3.85
C ASP A 204 10.38 -5.43 -2.43
N TYR A 205 10.05 -4.58 -1.45
CA TYR A 205 10.36 -4.78 -0.04
C TYR A 205 9.16 -4.50 0.87
N TYR A 206 9.09 -5.19 2.00
CA TYR A 206 8.03 -5.07 2.99
C TYR A 206 8.61 -4.83 4.37
N PHE A 207 8.00 -3.92 5.12
CA PHE A 207 8.36 -3.57 6.48
C PHE A 207 7.25 -4.02 7.43
N VAL A 208 7.61 -4.80 8.44
CA VAL A 208 6.66 -5.43 9.38
C VAL A 208 7.09 -5.22 10.83
N TRP A 209 6.16 -5.42 11.77
CA TRP A 209 6.41 -5.05 13.15
C TRP A 209 7.21 -6.08 13.94
N SER A 210 7.10 -7.36 13.55
CA SER A 210 7.64 -8.47 14.31
C SER A 210 7.94 -9.67 13.42
N ASP A 211 8.71 -10.61 13.95
CA ASP A 211 8.95 -11.91 13.30
C ASP A 211 7.66 -12.70 13.06
N LEU A 212 6.66 -12.53 13.93
CA LEU A 212 5.32 -13.10 13.71
C LEU A 212 4.68 -12.55 12.43
N MET A 213 4.73 -11.23 12.20
CA MET A 213 4.20 -10.67 10.97
C MET A 213 5.02 -11.09 9.75
N LYS A 214 6.34 -11.26 9.90
CA LYS A 214 7.21 -11.80 8.84
C LYS A 214 6.79 -13.21 8.44
N SER A 215 6.59 -14.11 9.41
CA SER A 215 6.14 -15.49 9.13
C SER A 215 4.73 -15.51 8.53
N GLN A 216 3.81 -14.70 9.05
CA GLN A 216 2.45 -14.56 8.51
C GLN A 216 2.44 -14.02 7.07
N LEU A 217 3.29 -13.03 6.75
CA LEU A 217 3.39 -12.50 5.39
C LEU A 217 3.85 -13.59 4.40
N LEU A 218 4.83 -14.42 4.78
CA LEU A 218 5.27 -15.57 3.98
C LEU A 218 4.18 -16.63 3.83
N GLU A 219 3.41 -16.90 4.89
CA GLU A 219 2.32 -17.88 4.87
C GLU A 219 1.14 -17.45 4.00
N TYR A 220 0.66 -16.21 4.18
CA TYR A 220 -0.53 -15.70 3.51
C TYR A 220 -0.25 -15.27 2.06
N TYR A 221 0.99 -14.83 1.79
CA TYR A 221 1.44 -14.34 0.49
C TYR A 221 2.67 -15.11 0.00
N PRO A 222 2.50 -16.37 -0.46
CA PRO A 222 3.60 -17.32 -0.73
C PRO A 222 4.53 -16.92 -1.89
N LYS A 223 4.25 -15.81 -2.58
CA LYS A 223 5.15 -15.22 -3.60
C LYS A 223 6.23 -14.34 -2.98
N THR A 224 6.00 -13.86 -1.76
CA THR A 224 6.96 -13.05 -1.02
C THR A 224 8.13 -13.92 -0.58
N ARG A 225 9.34 -13.41 -0.73
CA ARG A 225 10.57 -14.08 -0.28
C ARG A 225 11.07 -13.44 1.00
N GLU A 226 11.72 -14.23 1.85
CA GLU A 226 12.19 -13.76 3.15
C GLU A 226 13.08 -12.51 3.05
N LYS A 227 14.01 -12.49 2.08
CA LYS A 227 14.90 -11.34 1.81
C LYS A 227 14.19 -10.04 1.42
N GLN A 228 12.88 -10.09 1.16
CA GLN A 228 12.07 -8.90 0.88
C GLN A 228 11.48 -8.30 2.16
N ILE A 229 11.54 -8.99 3.30
CA ILE A 229 10.81 -8.62 4.50
C ILE A 229 11.80 -8.18 5.58
N PHE A 230 11.60 -6.97 6.10
CA PHE A 230 12.39 -6.39 7.18
C PHE A 230 11.49 -6.19 8.41
N VAL A 231 11.94 -6.68 9.56
CA VAL A 231 11.29 -6.46 10.84
C VAL A 231 11.82 -5.16 11.43
N THR A 232 10.96 -4.16 11.59
CA THR A 232 11.36 -2.80 12.01
C THR A 232 10.54 -2.26 13.18
N GLY A 233 9.60 -3.03 13.72
CA GLY A 233 8.63 -2.50 14.67
C GLY A 233 7.60 -1.59 14.00
N THR A 234 6.98 -0.71 14.81
CA THR A 234 5.97 0.24 14.33
C THR A 234 6.16 1.59 15.01
N PRO A 235 6.19 2.69 14.23
CA PRO A 235 6.27 4.03 14.78
C PRO A 235 4.95 4.44 15.46
N GLN A 236 3.86 3.67 15.25
CA GLN A 236 2.53 3.95 15.84
C GLN A 236 2.56 4.07 17.37
N PHE A 237 3.49 3.38 18.04
CA PHE A 237 3.58 3.37 19.49
C PHE A 237 4.53 4.42 20.07
N GLU A 238 5.27 5.18 19.25
CA GLU A 238 6.17 6.24 19.73
C GLU A 238 5.49 7.23 20.69
N PRO A 239 4.25 7.72 20.45
CA PRO A 239 3.61 8.66 21.37
C PRO A 239 3.26 8.08 22.75
N HIS A 240 3.31 6.76 22.93
CA HIS A 240 3.15 6.14 24.25
C HIS A 240 4.45 6.17 25.07
N TYR A 241 5.59 6.34 24.43
CA TYR A 241 6.91 6.42 25.08
C TYR A 241 7.42 7.86 25.16
N ASP A 242 6.97 8.74 24.26
CA ASP A 242 7.32 10.16 24.25
C ASP A 242 6.07 11.04 24.16
N ALA A 243 5.68 11.58 25.30
CA ALA A 243 4.50 12.45 25.42
C ALA A 243 4.67 13.81 24.72
N SER A 244 5.89 14.20 24.34
CA SER A 244 6.14 15.46 23.63
C SER A 244 5.65 15.43 22.18
N ILE A 245 5.45 14.22 21.62
CA ILE A 245 4.98 13.99 20.24
C ILE A 245 3.43 14.05 20.17
N LEU A 246 2.73 14.09 21.30
CA LEU A 246 1.27 14.16 21.33
C LEU A 246 0.78 15.53 20.86
N LEU A 247 0.27 15.59 19.63
CA LEU A 247 -0.56 16.71 19.15
C LEU A 247 -1.88 16.70 19.94
N ARG A 248 -1.96 17.51 21.00
CA ARG A 248 -3.12 17.58 21.92
C ARG A 248 -4.41 18.08 21.26
N GLU A 249 -4.35 18.74 20.10
CA GLU A 249 -5.49 19.49 19.55
C GLU A 249 -6.23 18.80 18.38
N ALA A 250 -5.79 17.63 17.90
CA ALA A 250 -6.40 16.99 16.72
C ALA A 250 -7.55 15.99 17.03
N PHE A 251 -8.03 15.93 18.28
CA PHE A 251 -9.06 14.97 18.72
C PHE A 251 -10.21 15.63 19.53
N LEU A 252 -10.64 16.83 19.14
CA LEU A 252 -11.92 17.42 19.54
C LEU A 252 -12.76 17.79 18.32
#